data_AF-A0A7Y4STX7-F1
#
_entry.id   AF-A0A7Y4STX7-F1
#
_cell.length_a   1.000
_cell.length_b   1.000
_cell.length_c   1.000
_cell.angle_alpha   90.00
_cell.angle_beta   90.00
_cell.angle_gamma   90.00
#
_symmetry.space_group_name_H-M   'P 1'
#
loop_
_entity.id
_entity.type
_entity.pdbx_description
1 polymer ?
#
loop_
_entity_poly.entity_id
_entity_poly.type
_entity_poly.pdbx_seq_one_letter_code
_entity_poly.pdbx_strand_id
1 'polypeptide(L)'
;MKFSPAFRTAATAVVLAAALASGAKAYTTYSSWGTLDVPFYVNPANLDVSSSATISALQAGMRVWNEQSGTAFRFSYAGQVSTTTTGFDNKNMVVFRNERDGSKIASTYSWTTNGLLKDTDIVFWDAARTFFTGTSGCISGGAYIEDIAAHEFGHALGLQHSSVPEATMYGTYSACSKEMRTLSADDVAAAQALYADGPGEADTPPSVSILAPSNGATVSEATTITFSGSATDTTDGDISSRLTWRSNISGSIGTGASFSRTLPAGSHTITATVVDSIGFTTARAHVLTVTSAPANTAPMVTITSPANGASVTAGTSLTFAGSANDSQDGNLTSSLTWRSNLDGQIGTGGGFTRALTAGTHTITASIIDSGGLTTSRSITVSSTAPAPPPPPTPPPAPTPAPPAPTPAPPSPTPGATLTVRAYTIQAQ
;
A
#
# COMPACT_ATOMS: atom_id res chain seq x y z
N MET A 1 -4.36 53.15 76.02
CA MET A 1 -5.43 52.96 75.01
C MET A 1 -4.86 52.21 73.82
N LYS A 2 -5.42 51.03 73.54
CA LYS A 2 -5.62 50.34 72.25
C LYS A 2 -4.45 50.14 71.24
N PHE A 3 -4.07 48.86 71.11
CA PHE A 3 -3.92 48.03 69.89
C PHE A 3 -2.98 48.42 68.72
N SER A 4 -2.02 47.53 68.41
CA SER A 4 -1.43 47.23 67.07
C SER A 4 -2.51 46.71 66.07
N PRO A 5 -2.23 46.28 64.79
CA PRO A 5 -0.96 46.13 64.05
C PRO A 5 -1.00 46.42 62.51
N ALA A 6 0.15 46.17 61.87
CA ALA A 6 0.34 45.58 60.52
C ALA A 6 -0.03 46.38 59.26
N PHE A 7 1.01 46.84 58.55
CA PHE A 7 1.01 46.97 57.09
C PHE A 7 0.68 45.60 56.46
N ARG A 8 -0.48 45.50 55.81
CA ARG A 8 -0.77 44.46 54.83
C ARG A 8 -0.72 45.10 53.45
N THR A 9 0.25 44.68 52.65
CA THR A 9 0.29 44.92 51.21
C THR A 9 -0.94 44.26 50.60
N ALA A 10 -1.95 45.05 50.24
CA ALA A 10 -3.07 44.57 49.46
C ALA A 10 -2.59 44.42 48.00
N ALA A 11 -2.17 43.22 47.63
CA ALA A 11 -2.13 42.82 46.24
C ALA A 11 -3.58 42.77 45.75
N THR A 12 -4.02 43.83 45.07
CA THR A 12 -5.30 43.83 44.34
C THR A 12 -5.14 42.88 43.17
N ALA A 13 -5.45 41.60 43.39
CA ALA A 13 -5.69 40.65 42.33
C ALA A 13 -6.93 41.15 41.57
N VAL A 14 -6.70 41.84 40.45
CA VAL A 14 -7.73 42.03 39.42
C VAL A 14 -7.95 40.64 38.84
N VAL A 15 -8.93 39.93 39.40
CA VAL A 15 -9.50 38.74 38.78
C VAL A 15 -10.16 39.22 37.51
N LEU A 16 -9.45 39.09 36.39
CA LEU A 16 -10.03 39.20 35.06
C LEU A 16 -11.01 38.03 34.94
N ALA A 17 -12.27 38.28 35.29
CA ALA A 17 -13.34 37.36 35.00
C ALA A 17 -13.49 37.31 33.47
N ALA A 18 -12.79 36.38 32.85
CA ALA A 18 -13.11 35.91 31.51
C ALA A 18 -14.48 35.25 31.59
N ALA A 19 -15.52 36.07 31.45
CA ALA A 19 -16.84 35.57 31.14
C ALA A 19 -16.74 34.95 29.73
N LEU A 20 -16.57 33.63 29.70
CA LEU A 20 -16.83 32.78 28.55
C LEU A 20 -18.32 32.90 28.22
N ALA A 21 -18.67 33.97 27.51
CA ALA A 21 -19.86 33.97 26.67
C ALA A 21 -19.46 33.19 25.42
N SER A 22 -19.72 31.89 25.42
CA SER A 22 -19.80 31.11 24.19
C SER A 22 -21.05 31.55 23.42
N GLY A 23 -21.00 32.77 22.87
CA GLY A 23 -21.91 33.21 21.82
C GLY A 23 -21.56 32.45 20.55
N ALA A 24 -22.58 32.00 19.81
CA ALA A 24 -22.36 31.45 18.48
C ALA A 24 -21.54 32.45 17.66
N LYS A 25 -20.52 31.96 16.95
CA LYS A 25 -19.74 32.77 16.00
C LYS A 25 -20.71 33.35 14.97
N ALA A 26 -20.68 34.66 14.76
CA ALA A 26 -21.59 35.33 13.83
C ALA A 26 -21.12 35.21 12.37
N TYR A 27 -19.82 35.02 12.17
CA TYR A 27 -19.22 34.63 10.90
C TYR A 27 -19.43 33.16 10.54
N THR A 28 -19.44 32.87 9.24
CA THR A 28 -19.43 31.51 8.67
C THR A 28 -18.35 31.42 7.60
N THR A 29 -17.65 30.28 7.53
CA THR A 29 -16.61 30.01 6.53
C THR A 29 -17.01 28.81 5.68
N TYR A 30 -16.53 28.73 4.44
CA TYR A 30 -16.90 27.62 3.53
C TYR A 30 -15.69 26.89 2.91
N SER A 31 -14.53 27.54 2.78
CA SER A 31 -13.30 26.95 2.24
C SER A 31 -12.09 27.81 2.61
N SER A 32 -10.88 27.37 2.28
CA SER A 32 -9.65 28.14 2.44
C SER A 32 -8.67 27.87 1.30
N TRP A 33 -7.74 28.79 1.09
CA TRP A 33 -6.61 28.57 0.20
C TRP A 33 -5.57 27.66 0.85
N GLY A 34 -4.93 26.82 0.03
CA GLY A 34 -3.72 26.09 0.45
C GLY A 34 -2.45 26.95 0.43
N THR A 35 -2.54 28.20 -0.03
CA THR A 35 -1.45 29.18 -0.07
C THR A 35 -1.84 30.45 0.67
N LEU A 36 -0.85 31.20 1.13
CA LEU A 36 -1.08 32.51 1.76
C LEU A 36 -0.90 33.70 0.83
N ASP A 37 -0.32 33.52 -0.36
CA ASP A 37 -0.26 34.57 -1.37
C ASP A 37 -1.19 34.15 -2.51
N VAL A 38 -2.25 34.93 -2.72
CA VAL A 38 -3.26 34.65 -3.74
C VAL A 38 -3.26 35.78 -4.76
N PRO A 39 -2.69 35.55 -5.97
CA PRO A 39 -2.61 36.56 -7.01
C PRO A 39 -3.96 36.76 -7.70
N PHE A 40 -4.28 38.02 -8.01
CA PHE A 40 -5.45 38.42 -8.78
C PHE A 40 -5.08 39.24 -10.02
N TYR A 41 -5.61 38.82 -11.16
CA TYR A 41 -5.58 39.57 -12.42
C TYR A 41 -6.81 40.46 -12.51
N VAL A 42 -6.66 41.67 -13.04
CA VAL A 42 -7.75 42.66 -13.07
C VAL A 42 -8.07 43.09 -14.49
N ASN A 43 -9.34 43.00 -14.86
CA ASN A 43 -9.90 43.74 -15.97
C ASN A 43 -10.69 44.96 -15.42
N PRO A 44 -10.11 46.18 -15.45
CA PRO A 44 -10.69 47.36 -14.82
C PRO A 44 -11.67 48.11 -15.76
N ALA A 45 -12.20 47.46 -16.79
CA ALA A 45 -13.02 48.10 -17.83
C ALA A 45 -14.45 48.41 -17.37
N ASN A 46 -14.59 49.43 -16.51
CA ASN A 46 -15.88 50.05 -16.15
C ASN A 46 -16.09 51.39 -16.86
N LEU A 47 -17.30 51.91 -16.80
CA LEU A 47 -17.74 53.14 -17.47
C LEU A 47 -17.58 54.42 -16.63
N ASP A 48 -17.33 54.30 -15.33
CA ASP A 48 -17.50 55.41 -14.39
C ASP A 48 -16.19 56.04 -13.91
N VAL A 49 -15.15 55.23 -13.72
CA VAL A 49 -13.85 55.66 -13.19
C VAL A 49 -12.70 55.16 -14.05
N SER A 50 -11.56 55.85 -13.99
CA SER A 50 -10.39 55.46 -14.78
C SER A 50 -9.88 54.07 -14.38
N SER A 51 -9.23 53.36 -15.32
CA SER A 51 -8.64 52.05 -15.03
C SER A 51 -7.64 52.09 -13.89
N SER A 52 -6.84 53.17 -13.78
CA SER A 52 -5.88 53.35 -12.69
C SER A 52 -6.54 53.56 -11.34
N ALA A 53 -7.62 54.35 -11.28
CA ALA A 53 -8.40 54.54 -10.05
C ALA A 53 -9.07 53.24 -9.62
N THR A 54 -9.61 52.49 -10.58
CA THR A 54 -10.22 51.17 -10.36
C THR A 54 -9.22 50.18 -9.76
N ILE A 55 -8.05 50.02 -10.37
CA ILE A 55 -7.00 49.13 -9.87
C ILE A 55 -6.56 49.56 -8.46
N SER A 56 -6.40 50.87 -8.23
CA SER A 56 -6.02 51.39 -6.91
C SER A 56 -7.07 51.08 -5.84
N ALA A 57 -8.36 51.22 -6.17
CA ALA A 57 -9.46 50.91 -5.26
C ALA A 57 -9.57 49.40 -4.97
N LEU A 58 -9.38 48.54 -5.97
CA LEU A 58 -9.33 47.08 -5.77
C LEU A 58 -8.16 46.68 -4.87
N GLN A 59 -6.98 47.26 -5.08
CA GLN A 59 -5.83 47.02 -4.21
C GLN A 59 -6.07 47.52 -2.78
N ALA A 60 -6.84 48.59 -2.59
CA ALA A 60 -7.28 49.02 -1.27
C ALA A 60 -8.23 47.98 -0.62
N GLY A 61 -9.15 47.38 -1.38
CA GLY A 61 -9.99 46.27 -0.93
C GLY A 61 -9.20 45.01 -0.58
N MET A 62 -8.16 44.66 -1.34
CA MET A 62 -7.23 43.58 -0.97
C MET A 62 -6.50 43.89 0.34
N ARG A 63 -6.04 45.13 0.48
CA ARG A 63 -5.20 45.59 1.59
C ARG A 63 -5.83 45.38 2.95
N VAL A 64 -7.14 45.57 3.10
CA VAL A 64 -7.79 45.44 4.41
C VAL A 64 -7.63 44.02 4.99
N TRP A 65 -7.62 43.00 4.13
CA TRP A 65 -7.37 41.61 4.51
C TRP A 65 -5.89 41.30 4.68
N ASN A 66 -5.02 41.95 3.91
CA ASN A 66 -3.56 41.78 4.02
C ASN A 66 -2.98 42.40 5.31
N GLU A 67 -3.61 43.46 5.83
CA GLU A 67 -3.09 44.26 6.94
C GLU A 67 -3.73 43.91 8.29
N GLN A 68 -4.71 43.00 8.35
CA GLN A 68 -5.23 42.55 9.64
C GLN A 68 -4.17 41.80 10.46
N SER A 69 -4.30 41.86 11.78
CA SER A 69 -3.44 41.12 12.70
C SER A 69 -3.96 39.70 12.89
N GLY A 70 -3.06 38.71 12.90
CA GLY A 70 -3.38 37.33 13.29
C GLY A 70 -3.44 36.33 12.15
N THR A 71 -3.18 36.76 10.91
CA THR A 71 -2.74 35.84 9.84
C THR A 71 -1.78 36.53 8.87
N ALA A 72 -0.90 35.74 8.24
CA ALA A 72 0.02 36.19 7.19
C ALA A 72 -0.58 36.10 5.77
N PHE A 73 -1.86 35.73 5.63
CA PHE A 73 -2.56 35.68 4.35
C PHE A 73 -2.53 37.05 3.66
N ARG A 74 -2.37 37.04 2.34
CA ARG A 74 -2.40 38.23 1.50
C ARG A 74 -2.91 37.93 0.09
N PHE A 75 -3.74 38.83 -0.42
CA PHE A 75 -4.00 38.98 -1.84
C PHE A 75 -2.90 39.81 -2.50
N SER A 76 -2.51 39.45 -3.73
CA SER A 76 -1.52 40.19 -4.51
C SER A 76 -2.08 40.60 -5.87
N TYR A 77 -1.69 41.78 -6.36
CA TYR A 77 -2.06 42.23 -7.70
C TYR A 77 -1.11 41.64 -8.73
N ALA A 78 -1.64 40.80 -9.62
CA ALA A 78 -0.87 40.05 -10.60
C ALA A 78 -0.78 40.70 -11.99
N GLY A 79 -1.49 41.82 -12.19
CA GLY A 79 -1.45 42.60 -13.42
C GLY A 79 -2.82 42.81 -14.06
N GLN A 80 -2.84 43.63 -15.11
CA GLN A 80 -4.05 43.94 -15.86
C GLN A 80 -4.25 42.92 -16.99
N VAL A 81 -5.50 42.52 -17.22
CA VAL A 81 -5.94 41.62 -18.30
C VAL A 81 -7.15 42.21 -19.03
N SER A 82 -7.45 41.69 -20.23
CA SER A 82 -8.61 42.07 -21.04
C SER A 82 -9.75 41.04 -21.03
N THR A 83 -9.55 39.90 -20.36
CA THR A 83 -10.56 38.84 -20.24
C THR A 83 -11.80 39.33 -19.51
N THR A 84 -12.99 38.98 -20.00
CA THR A 84 -14.28 39.36 -19.40
C THR A 84 -15.06 38.17 -18.86
N THR A 85 -14.62 36.95 -19.18
CA THR A 85 -15.26 35.68 -18.82
C THR A 85 -14.70 35.16 -17.50
N THR A 86 -15.57 34.62 -16.65
CA THR A 86 -15.20 33.91 -15.43
C THR A 86 -15.11 32.41 -15.71
N GLY A 87 -14.29 31.66 -14.96
CA GLY A 87 -14.20 30.21 -15.09
C GLY A 87 -13.04 29.60 -14.31
N PHE A 88 -13.07 28.27 -14.20
CA PHE A 88 -11.97 27.52 -13.57
C PHE A 88 -10.77 27.41 -14.51
N ASP A 89 -9.88 28.40 -14.49
CA ASP A 89 -8.69 28.48 -15.35
C ASP A 89 -7.35 28.61 -14.58
N ASN A 90 -7.41 28.51 -13.25
CA ASN A 90 -6.31 28.70 -12.30
C ASN A 90 -5.78 30.14 -12.29
N LYS A 91 -6.63 31.12 -12.61
CA LYS A 91 -6.33 32.53 -12.50
C LYS A 91 -7.47 33.25 -11.81
N ASN A 92 -7.23 33.67 -10.58
CA ASN A 92 -8.21 34.49 -9.89
C ASN A 92 -8.35 35.84 -10.60
N MET A 93 -9.56 36.22 -10.98
CA MET A 93 -9.79 37.46 -11.69
C MET A 93 -10.74 38.41 -10.96
N VAL A 94 -10.55 39.71 -11.18
CA VAL A 94 -11.58 40.72 -10.96
C VAL A 94 -11.97 41.31 -12.30
N VAL A 95 -13.24 41.24 -12.66
CA VAL A 95 -13.77 41.75 -13.94
C VAL A 95 -14.94 42.70 -13.71
N PHE A 96 -14.96 43.80 -14.46
CA PHE A 96 -16.12 44.67 -14.56
C PHE A 96 -16.92 44.30 -15.80
N ARG A 97 -18.24 44.17 -15.65
CA ARG A 97 -19.18 43.90 -16.74
C ARG A 97 -20.22 45.00 -16.81
N ASN A 98 -20.41 45.55 -18.00
CA ASN A 98 -21.43 46.57 -18.29
C ASN A 98 -22.81 45.92 -18.46
N GLU A 99 -23.20 45.11 -17.49
CA GLU A 99 -24.41 44.28 -17.47
C GLU A 99 -25.05 44.31 -16.07
N ARG A 100 -26.28 43.79 -15.96
CA ARG A 100 -27.00 43.67 -14.68
C ARG A 100 -27.18 42.20 -14.32
N ASP A 101 -27.00 41.87 -13.05
CA ASP A 101 -27.43 40.60 -12.44
C ASP A 101 -28.41 40.89 -11.29
N GLY A 102 -29.67 41.16 -11.66
CA GLY A 102 -30.72 41.52 -10.70
C GLY A 102 -30.37 42.78 -9.91
N SER A 103 -30.35 42.67 -8.58
CA SER A 103 -29.99 43.74 -7.64
C SER A 103 -28.55 43.68 -7.12
N LYS A 104 -27.75 42.71 -7.60
CA LYS A 104 -26.37 42.50 -7.11
C LYS A 104 -25.45 43.62 -7.59
N ILE A 105 -24.49 43.98 -6.74
CA ILE A 105 -23.45 44.97 -7.05
C ILE A 105 -22.21 44.25 -7.56
N ALA A 106 -21.85 43.16 -6.90
CA ALA A 106 -20.82 42.25 -7.33
C ALA A 106 -21.19 40.81 -6.96
N SER A 107 -20.44 39.85 -7.50
CA SER A 107 -20.56 38.43 -7.24
C SER A 107 -19.17 37.79 -7.22
N THR A 108 -18.88 37.00 -6.18
CA THR A 108 -17.69 36.14 -6.13
C THR A 108 -18.07 34.69 -6.48
N TYR A 109 -17.36 34.11 -7.44
CA TYR A 109 -17.49 32.73 -7.88
C TYR A 109 -16.23 31.98 -7.47
N SER A 110 -16.38 30.86 -6.76
CA SER A 110 -15.23 30.12 -6.24
C SER A 110 -15.35 28.64 -6.57
N TRP A 111 -14.23 28.05 -6.96
CA TRP A 111 -14.11 26.62 -7.25
C TRP A 111 -13.28 25.94 -6.18
N THR A 112 -13.84 24.89 -5.59
CA THR A 112 -13.24 24.17 -4.46
C THR A 112 -13.06 22.70 -4.79
N THR A 113 -11.94 22.12 -4.35
CA THR A 113 -11.69 20.68 -4.39
C THR A 113 -11.19 20.25 -3.01
N ASN A 114 -11.83 19.22 -2.43
CA ASN A 114 -11.49 18.68 -1.10
C ASN A 114 -11.45 19.75 0.01
N GLY A 115 -12.40 20.68 0.00
CA GLY A 115 -12.48 21.76 0.99
C GLY A 115 -11.49 22.91 0.78
N LEU A 116 -10.63 22.86 -0.23
CA LEU A 116 -9.68 23.92 -0.58
C LEU A 116 -10.11 24.71 -1.81
N LEU A 117 -9.97 26.03 -1.75
CA LEU A 117 -10.08 26.94 -2.90
C LEU A 117 -8.98 26.63 -3.91
N LYS A 118 -9.38 26.55 -5.18
CA LYS A 118 -8.48 26.35 -6.32
C LYS A 118 -8.49 27.54 -7.28
N ASP A 119 -9.61 28.24 -7.34
CA ASP A 119 -9.81 29.38 -8.21
C ASP A 119 -10.95 30.25 -7.66
N THR A 120 -10.87 31.57 -7.82
CA THR A 120 -11.98 32.47 -7.53
C THR A 120 -12.00 33.69 -8.44
N ASP A 121 -13.19 34.02 -8.92
CA ASP A 121 -13.43 35.18 -9.77
C ASP A 121 -14.43 36.14 -9.14
N ILE A 122 -14.17 37.43 -9.25
CA ILE A 122 -15.04 38.51 -8.77
C ILE A 122 -15.57 39.29 -9.96
N VAL A 123 -16.89 39.41 -10.06
CA VAL A 123 -17.57 40.19 -11.10
C VAL A 123 -18.25 41.40 -10.48
N PHE A 124 -17.92 42.60 -10.97
CA PHE A 124 -18.63 43.84 -10.66
C PHE A 124 -19.65 44.15 -11.76
N TRP A 125 -20.90 44.43 -11.38
CA TRP A 125 -22.01 44.68 -12.30
C TRP A 125 -22.28 46.18 -12.48
N ASP A 126 -21.78 46.72 -13.58
CA ASP A 126 -21.63 48.16 -13.84
C ASP A 126 -22.84 48.80 -14.56
N ALA A 127 -23.87 48.04 -14.96
CA ALA A 127 -25.01 48.64 -15.66
C ALA A 127 -26.11 49.20 -14.73
N ALA A 128 -26.07 48.91 -13.43
CA ALA A 128 -27.13 49.25 -12.48
C ALA A 128 -26.79 50.39 -11.51
N ARG A 129 -25.50 50.68 -11.31
CA ARG A 129 -25.01 51.62 -10.31
C ARG A 129 -23.75 52.29 -10.83
N THR A 130 -23.58 53.56 -10.47
CA THR A 130 -22.35 54.30 -10.74
C THR A 130 -21.32 53.95 -9.67
N PHE A 131 -20.15 53.50 -10.09
CA PHE A 131 -19.00 53.27 -9.23
C PHE A 131 -18.20 54.54 -8.98
N PHE A 132 -17.72 54.66 -7.74
CA PHE A 132 -16.87 55.74 -7.28
C PHE A 132 -15.61 55.17 -6.64
N THR A 133 -14.57 56.00 -6.53
CA THR A 133 -13.34 55.70 -5.79
C THR A 133 -13.06 56.83 -4.79
N GLY A 134 -12.21 56.56 -3.81
CA GLY A 134 -11.89 57.50 -2.74
C GLY A 134 -12.97 57.55 -1.65
N THR A 135 -13.18 58.74 -1.07
CA THR A 135 -13.98 58.91 0.16
C THR A 135 -15.08 59.98 0.07
N SER A 136 -15.23 60.61 -1.09
CA SER A 136 -16.18 61.71 -1.35
C SER A 136 -16.71 61.66 -2.79
N GLY A 137 -17.72 62.47 -3.11
CA GLY A 137 -18.23 62.61 -4.48
C GLY A 137 -19.25 61.58 -4.94
N CYS A 138 -19.59 60.59 -4.10
CA CYS A 138 -20.65 59.63 -4.40
C CYS A 138 -22.02 60.33 -4.47
N ILE A 139 -22.81 59.97 -5.48
CA ILE A 139 -24.18 60.44 -5.69
C ILE A 139 -25.18 59.35 -5.29
N SER A 140 -26.44 59.74 -5.06
CA SER A 140 -27.51 58.83 -4.64
C SER A 140 -27.55 57.56 -5.51
N GLY A 141 -27.49 56.39 -4.86
CA GLY A 141 -27.50 55.08 -5.51
C GLY A 141 -26.11 54.52 -5.90
N GLY A 142 -25.04 55.32 -5.77
CA GLY A 142 -23.67 54.93 -6.09
C GLY A 142 -23.00 53.97 -5.11
N ALA A 143 -21.92 53.35 -5.55
CA ALA A 143 -21.12 52.42 -4.75
C ALA A 143 -19.63 52.76 -4.82
N TYR A 144 -18.92 52.68 -3.70
CA TYR A 144 -17.47 52.79 -3.70
C TYR A 144 -16.83 51.44 -4.00
N ILE A 145 -15.89 51.40 -4.95
CA ILE A 145 -15.18 50.17 -5.33
C ILE A 145 -14.42 49.61 -4.13
N GLU A 146 -13.85 50.44 -3.26
CA GLU A 146 -13.09 49.99 -2.08
C GLU A 146 -13.93 49.13 -1.13
N ASP A 147 -15.18 49.51 -0.86
CA ASP A 147 -16.09 48.79 0.03
C ASP A 147 -16.54 47.47 -0.56
N ILE A 148 -16.99 47.50 -1.81
CA ILE A 148 -17.47 46.30 -2.51
C ILE A 148 -16.29 45.34 -2.70
N ALA A 149 -15.12 45.84 -3.08
CA ALA A 149 -13.92 45.01 -3.20
C ALA A 149 -13.55 44.37 -1.87
N ALA A 150 -13.53 45.13 -0.76
CA ALA A 150 -13.26 44.56 0.55
C ALA A 150 -14.22 43.41 0.89
N HIS A 151 -15.51 43.59 0.63
CA HIS A 151 -16.52 42.54 0.82
C HIS A 151 -16.26 41.30 -0.06
N GLU A 152 -16.12 41.49 -1.37
CA GLU A 152 -15.92 40.37 -2.31
C GLU A 152 -14.58 39.64 -2.07
N PHE A 153 -13.54 40.37 -1.66
CA PHE A 153 -12.28 39.74 -1.25
C PHE A 153 -12.42 38.89 0.01
N GLY A 154 -13.38 39.16 0.89
CA GLY A 154 -13.69 38.25 1.99
C GLY A 154 -14.39 36.97 1.53
N HIS A 155 -15.23 37.03 0.49
CA HIS A 155 -15.72 35.81 -0.17
C HIS A 155 -14.58 35.03 -0.84
N ALA A 156 -13.69 35.73 -1.56
CA ALA A 156 -12.51 35.14 -2.16
C ALA A 156 -11.54 34.56 -1.12
N LEU A 157 -11.58 35.04 0.12
CA LEU A 157 -10.82 34.52 1.26
C LEU A 157 -11.40 33.19 1.77
N GLY A 158 -12.68 32.91 1.51
CA GLY A 158 -13.38 31.72 1.99
C GLY A 158 -14.51 31.98 3.00
N LEU A 159 -14.93 33.26 3.15
CA LEU A 159 -15.98 33.67 4.09
C LEU A 159 -17.36 33.70 3.44
N GLN A 160 -18.40 33.41 4.22
CA GLN A 160 -19.79 33.71 3.86
C GLN A 160 -20.20 35.06 4.47
N HIS A 161 -21.43 35.50 4.18
CA HIS A 161 -21.95 36.71 4.80
C HIS A 161 -21.98 36.59 6.33
N SER A 162 -21.60 37.68 7.01
CA SER A 162 -21.80 37.85 8.44
C SER A 162 -23.23 38.30 8.73
N SER A 163 -23.70 37.91 9.92
CA SER A 163 -24.96 38.44 10.49
C SER A 163 -24.78 39.75 11.25
N VAL A 164 -23.54 40.22 11.43
CA VAL A 164 -23.20 41.50 12.08
C VAL A 164 -23.35 42.65 11.07
N PRO A 165 -24.27 43.62 11.28
CA PRO A 165 -24.51 44.71 10.33
C PRO A 165 -23.31 45.59 10.01
N GLU A 166 -22.40 45.76 10.98
CA GLU A 166 -21.19 46.58 10.84
C GLU A 166 -20.01 45.81 10.23
N ALA A 167 -20.16 44.52 9.94
CA ALA A 167 -19.09 43.73 9.34
C ALA A 167 -18.88 44.06 7.87
N THR A 168 -17.63 43.98 7.42
CA THR A 168 -17.29 44.01 6.00
C THR A 168 -18.07 42.93 5.26
N MET A 169 -18.21 41.74 5.85
CA MET A 169 -18.96 40.62 5.26
C MET A 169 -20.49 40.73 5.43
N TYR A 170 -21.06 41.85 5.87
CA TYR A 170 -22.51 42.00 5.91
C TYR A 170 -23.10 42.02 4.49
N GLY A 171 -24.09 41.17 4.20
CA GLY A 171 -24.58 40.95 2.84
C GLY A 171 -25.44 42.08 2.22
N THR A 172 -25.54 43.25 2.87
CA THR A 172 -26.36 44.37 2.37
C THR A 172 -25.56 45.67 2.37
N TYR A 173 -25.33 46.22 1.18
CA TYR A 173 -24.65 47.50 0.98
C TYR A 173 -25.64 48.67 0.99
N SER A 174 -25.36 49.68 1.83
CA SER A 174 -26.05 50.97 1.81
C SER A 174 -25.38 51.91 0.81
N ALA A 175 -26.18 52.58 -0.04
CA ALA A 175 -25.65 53.47 -1.09
C ALA A 175 -24.68 54.53 -0.50
N CYS A 176 -23.56 54.73 -1.17
CA CYS A 176 -22.46 55.60 -0.72
C CYS A 176 -21.87 55.28 0.67
N SER A 177 -22.12 54.09 1.23
CA SER A 177 -21.47 53.65 2.47
C SER A 177 -19.96 53.57 2.31
N LYS A 178 -19.27 53.74 3.44
CA LYS A 178 -17.81 53.60 3.57
C LYS A 178 -17.44 52.71 4.75
N GLU A 179 -18.39 51.91 5.23
CA GLU A 179 -18.25 51.12 6.45
C GLU A 179 -17.65 49.74 6.15
N MET A 180 -17.89 49.17 4.95
CA MET A 180 -17.42 47.82 4.60
C MET A 180 -15.92 47.78 4.26
N ARG A 181 -15.26 48.92 4.04
CA ARG A 181 -13.80 49.00 3.83
C ARG A 181 -12.97 48.93 5.12
N THR A 182 -13.56 48.65 6.28
CA THR A 182 -12.85 48.46 7.55
C THR A 182 -13.31 47.17 8.19
N LEU A 183 -12.40 46.22 8.40
CA LEU A 183 -12.76 44.92 8.99
C LEU A 183 -13.25 45.08 10.43
N SER A 184 -14.39 44.46 10.72
CA SER A 184 -14.88 44.32 12.09
C SER A 184 -14.13 43.21 12.83
N ALA A 185 -14.36 43.11 14.14
CA ALA A 185 -13.82 42.00 14.93
C ALA A 185 -14.32 40.63 14.46
N ASP A 186 -15.54 40.55 13.92
CA ASP A 186 -16.11 39.31 13.38
C ASP A 186 -15.39 38.88 12.10
N ASP A 187 -15.09 39.83 11.21
CA ASP A 187 -14.33 39.59 9.96
C ASP A 187 -12.90 39.11 10.27
N VAL A 188 -12.22 39.78 11.21
CA VAL A 188 -10.86 39.42 11.64
C VAL A 188 -10.85 38.03 12.29
N ALA A 189 -11.82 37.73 13.17
CA ALA A 189 -11.92 36.40 13.79
C ALA A 189 -12.20 35.31 12.75
N ALA A 190 -12.93 35.61 11.68
CA ALA A 190 -13.18 34.69 10.58
C ALA A 190 -11.91 34.42 9.76
N ALA A 191 -11.17 35.47 9.40
CA ALA A 191 -9.89 35.36 8.71
C ALA A 191 -8.85 34.58 9.54
N GLN A 192 -8.76 34.87 10.84
CA GLN A 192 -7.92 34.10 11.77
C GLN A 192 -8.38 32.64 11.87
N ALA A 193 -9.68 32.37 11.97
CA ALA A 193 -10.15 30.99 12.02
C ALA A 193 -9.82 30.18 10.76
N LEU A 194 -9.65 30.85 9.61
CA LEU A 194 -9.18 30.20 8.38
C LEU A 194 -7.65 30.09 8.28
N TYR A 195 -6.90 31.04 8.85
CA TYR A 195 -5.47 31.21 8.55
C TYR A 195 -4.58 31.60 9.76
N ALA A 196 -5.02 31.39 11.01
CA ALA A 196 -4.34 31.85 12.24
C ALA A 196 -2.94 31.27 12.44
N ASP A 197 -2.70 30.06 11.93
CA ASP A 197 -1.41 29.38 12.06
C ASP A 197 -0.41 29.78 10.96
N GLY A 198 -0.69 30.86 10.19
CA GLY A 198 -0.03 31.09 8.90
C GLY A 198 -0.65 30.17 7.84
N PRO A 199 0.03 29.81 6.74
CA PRO A 199 -0.39 28.57 6.11
C PRO A 199 -0.16 27.53 7.22
N GLY A 200 -1.09 26.62 7.52
CA GLY A 200 -0.59 25.35 8.03
C GLY A 200 0.52 24.96 7.07
N GLU A 201 1.78 24.89 7.54
CA GLU A 201 3.01 24.76 6.75
C GLU A 201 2.64 24.16 5.40
N ALA A 202 2.66 24.96 4.32
CA ALA A 202 2.02 24.56 3.07
C ALA A 202 2.40 23.12 2.79
N ASP A 203 1.42 22.23 2.92
CA ASP A 203 1.71 20.84 3.21
C ASP A 203 2.66 20.31 2.14
N THR A 204 3.76 19.71 2.57
CA THR A 204 4.84 19.34 1.67
C THR A 204 4.68 17.88 1.31
N PRO A 205 5.14 17.43 0.12
CA PRO A 205 5.08 16.01 -0.18
C PRO A 205 5.81 15.20 0.91
N PRO A 206 5.22 14.08 1.36
CA PRO A 206 5.77 13.31 2.47
C PRO A 206 7.16 12.75 2.13
N SER A 207 8.00 12.56 3.13
CA SER A 207 9.30 11.90 2.98
C SER A 207 9.15 10.39 3.15
N VAL A 208 9.69 9.59 2.22
CA VAL A 208 9.63 8.12 2.27
C VAL A 208 11.03 7.51 2.26
N SER A 209 11.26 6.57 3.17
CA SER A 209 12.48 5.75 3.23
C SER A 209 12.14 4.27 3.28
N ILE A 210 12.86 3.46 2.50
CA ILE A 210 12.84 2.00 2.59
C ILE A 210 13.99 1.59 3.52
N LEU A 211 13.65 0.95 4.64
CA LEU A 211 14.61 0.48 5.64
C LEU A 211 15.05 -0.97 5.35
N ALA A 212 14.14 -1.79 4.83
CA ALA A 212 14.45 -3.13 4.34
C ALA A 212 13.51 -3.54 3.20
N PRO A 213 13.97 -4.34 2.23
CA PRO A 213 15.37 -4.77 2.04
C PRO A 213 16.25 -3.60 1.59
N SER A 214 17.55 -3.64 1.90
CA SER A 214 18.51 -2.63 1.45
C SER A 214 18.60 -2.58 -0.09
N ASN A 215 18.88 -1.41 -0.66
CA ASN A 215 19.05 -1.28 -2.10
C ASN A 215 20.22 -2.13 -2.61
N GLY A 216 19.95 -3.00 -3.59
CA GLY A 216 20.90 -3.95 -4.15
C GLY A 216 21.05 -5.25 -3.36
N ALA A 217 20.19 -5.52 -2.38
CA ALA A 217 20.21 -6.78 -1.64
C ALA A 217 19.96 -7.98 -2.57
N THR A 218 20.54 -9.13 -2.20
CA THR A 218 20.34 -10.41 -2.88
C THR A 218 19.86 -11.44 -1.88
N VAL A 219 18.81 -12.17 -2.23
CA VAL A 219 18.22 -13.25 -1.41
C VAL A 219 17.93 -14.48 -2.26
N SER A 220 17.79 -15.64 -1.64
CA SER A 220 17.35 -16.85 -2.33
C SER A 220 15.83 -16.93 -2.38
N GLU A 221 15.29 -17.50 -3.44
CA GLU A 221 13.87 -17.83 -3.59
C GLU A 221 13.38 -18.65 -2.39
N ALA A 222 12.09 -18.53 -2.06
CA ALA A 222 11.46 -19.05 -0.84
C ALA A 222 11.93 -18.45 0.49
N THR A 223 12.96 -17.58 0.50
CA THR A 223 13.31 -16.81 1.70
C THR A 223 12.20 -15.81 2.01
N THR A 224 11.73 -15.81 3.26
CA THR A 224 10.79 -14.78 3.74
C THR A 224 11.54 -13.46 3.90
N ILE A 225 11.17 -12.46 3.11
CA ILE A 225 11.79 -11.14 3.11
C ILE A 225 10.96 -10.22 3.98
N THR A 226 11.60 -9.52 4.92
CA THR A 226 10.97 -8.42 5.66
C THR A 226 11.07 -7.14 4.84
N PHE A 227 9.92 -6.52 4.61
CA PHE A 227 9.79 -5.20 4.05
C PHE A 227 9.51 -4.24 5.19
N SER A 228 10.27 -3.16 5.27
CA SER A 228 10.02 -2.10 6.24
C SER A 228 10.39 -0.75 5.67
N GLY A 229 9.61 0.26 6.02
CA GLY A 229 9.81 1.62 5.58
C GLY A 229 9.25 2.60 6.58
N SER A 230 9.63 3.86 6.40
CA SER A 230 9.08 4.99 7.14
C SER A 230 8.54 6.01 6.17
N ALA A 231 7.44 6.65 6.57
CA ALA A 231 6.88 7.78 5.87
C ALA A 231 6.52 8.85 6.91
N THR A 232 7.14 10.01 6.78
CA THR A 232 6.90 11.14 7.68
C THR A 232 6.54 12.36 6.87
N ASP A 233 5.60 13.11 7.41
CA ASP A 233 5.11 14.35 6.83
C ASP A 233 5.14 15.45 7.89
N THR A 234 5.40 16.69 7.48
CA THR A 234 5.47 17.85 8.39
C THR A 234 4.12 18.19 9.01
N THR A 235 3.03 17.92 8.29
CA THR A 235 1.65 18.25 8.64
C THR A 235 0.92 17.04 9.22
N ASP A 236 1.06 15.88 8.59
CA ASP A 236 0.40 14.62 8.94
C ASP A 236 1.15 13.79 10.01
N GLY A 237 2.42 14.10 10.28
CA GLY A 237 3.26 13.34 11.21
C GLY A 237 3.72 11.99 10.65
N ASP A 238 3.73 10.94 11.48
CA ASP A 238 4.09 9.59 11.03
C ASP A 238 2.90 8.93 10.31
N ILE A 239 3.05 8.74 9.00
CA ILE A 239 2.08 8.11 8.12
C ILE A 239 2.58 6.77 7.57
N SER A 240 3.57 6.15 8.22
CA SER A 240 4.15 4.87 7.78
C SER A 240 3.11 3.75 7.66
N SER A 241 2.02 3.79 8.43
CA SER A 241 0.91 2.83 8.31
C SER A 241 0.17 2.90 6.97
N ARG A 242 0.26 4.03 6.25
CA ARG A 242 -0.39 4.27 4.95
C ARG A 242 0.46 3.81 3.76
N LEU A 243 1.69 3.34 3.99
CA LEU A 243 2.56 2.86 2.92
C LEU A 243 1.90 1.72 2.13
N THR A 244 2.00 1.80 0.81
CA THR A 244 1.63 0.74 -0.13
C THR A 244 2.87 0.29 -0.87
N TRP A 245 3.02 -1.02 -1.06
CA TRP A 245 4.24 -1.60 -1.60
C TRP A 245 3.96 -2.39 -2.88
N ARG A 246 4.77 -2.14 -3.91
CA ARG A 246 4.66 -2.80 -5.22
C ARG A 246 6.00 -3.36 -5.68
N SER A 247 5.97 -4.51 -6.33
CA SER A 247 7.05 -5.02 -7.17
C SER A 247 6.68 -4.88 -8.64
N ASN A 248 7.67 -4.57 -9.48
CA ASN A 248 7.56 -4.67 -10.95
C ASN A 248 7.13 -6.05 -11.45
N ILE A 249 7.45 -7.13 -10.72
CA ILE A 249 7.14 -8.52 -11.11
C ILE A 249 5.83 -8.99 -10.46
N SER A 250 5.70 -8.83 -9.14
CA SER A 250 4.58 -9.41 -8.38
C SER A 250 3.38 -8.47 -8.18
N GLY A 251 3.44 -7.24 -8.70
CA GLY A 251 2.38 -6.25 -8.48
C GLY A 251 2.34 -5.81 -7.01
N SER A 252 1.13 -5.68 -6.44
CA SER A 252 0.98 -5.28 -5.03
C SER A 252 1.50 -6.38 -4.10
N ILE A 253 2.45 -6.04 -3.23
CA ILE A 253 3.12 -7.00 -2.35
C ILE A 253 2.74 -6.83 -0.88
N GLY A 254 2.28 -5.65 -0.45
CA GLY A 254 1.86 -5.40 0.93
C GLY A 254 1.51 -3.94 1.22
N THR A 255 1.12 -3.68 2.46
CA THR A 255 0.78 -2.36 3.00
C THR A 255 1.31 -2.20 4.42
N GLY A 256 1.41 -0.96 4.90
CA GLY A 256 1.88 -0.61 6.24
C GLY A 256 3.39 -0.43 6.36
N ALA A 257 3.82 -0.04 7.56
CA ALA A 257 5.21 0.28 7.88
C ALA A 257 6.13 -0.93 7.80
N SER A 258 5.60 -2.14 8.07
CA SER A 258 6.33 -3.39 7.88
C SER A 258 5.41 -4.57 7.62
N PHE A 259 5.88 -5.50 6.78
CA PHE A 259 5.27 -6.80 6.54
C PHE A 259 6.37 -7.78 6.08
N SER A 260 6.03 -9.07 5.96
CA SER A 260 6.96 -10.07 5.41
C SER A 260 6.31 -10.86 4.29
N ARG A 261 7.08 -11.16 3.25
CA ARG A 261 6.59 -11.86 2.05
C ARG A 261 7.73 -12.56 1.31
N THR A 262 7.42 -13.69 0.68
CA THR A 262 8.30 -14.34 -0.30
C THR A 262 8.04 -13.77 -1.69
N LEU A 263 9.10 -13.63 -2.50
CA LEU A 263 9.01 -13.19 -3.90
C LEU A 263 9.57 -14.29 -4.82
N PRO A 264 9.05 -14.42 -6.06
CA PRO A 264 9.61 -15.34 -7.05
C PRO A 264 11.02 -14.92 -7.46
N ALA A 265 11.78 -15.80 -8.10
CA ALA A 265 13.07 -15.42 -8.67
C ALA A 265 12.96 -14.26 -9.69
N GLY A 266 13.90 -13.32 -9.64
CA GLY A 266 13.95 -12.17 -10.54
C GLY A 266 14.64 -10.93 -9.95
N SER A 267 14.82 -9.92 -10.79
CA SER A 267 15.24 -8.58 -10.35
C SER A 267 14.02 -7.72 -10.07
N HIS A 268 13.76 -7.49 -8.79
CA HIS A 268 12.61 -6.73 -8.31
C HIS A 268 12.98 -5.26 -8.08
N THR A 269 12.24 -4.36 -8.72
CA THR A 269 12.14 -2.97 -8.27
C THR A 269 10.99 -2.90 -7.28
N ILE A 270 11.33 -2.73 -6.00
CA ILE A 270 10.39 -2.59 -4.89
C ILE A 270 10.11 -1.11 -4.69
N THR A 271 8.88 -0.69 -4.93
CA THR A 271 8.41 0.69 -4.76
C THR A 271 7.51 0.79 -3.54
N ALA A 272 7.86 1.66 -2.60
CA ALA A 272 7.03 2.06 -1.48
C ALA A 272 6.42 3.43 -1.79
N THR A 273 5.09 3.54 -1.75
CA THR A 273 4.35 4.76 -2.07
C THR A 273 3.44 5.13 -0.90
N VAL A 274 3.40 6.40 -0.55
CA VAL A 274 2.48 6.95 0.45
C VAL A 274 1.72 8.13 -0.14
N VAL A 275 0.48 8.31 0.31
CA VAL A 275 -0.34 9.49 0.04
C VAL A 275 -0.68 10.13 1.38
N ASP A 276 -0.47 11.44 1.52
CA ASP A 276 -0.83 12.20 2.72
C ASP A 276 -2.35 12.48 2.81
N SER A 277 -2.78 13.28 3.78
CA SER A 277 -4.20 13.57 4.00
C SER A 277 -4.85 14.46 2.93
N ILE A 278 -4.06 15.21 2.16
CA ILE A 278 -4.56 16.15 1.15
C ILE A 278 -4.29 15.71 -0.29
N GLY A 279 -3.54 14.63 -0.48
CA GLY A 279 -3.33 13.94 -1.75
C GLY A 279 -1.92 14.02 -2.34
N PHE A 280 -0.90 14.61 -1.69
CA PHE A 280 0.44 14.50 -2.24
C PHE A 280 0.94 13.07 -2.14
N THR A 281 1.64 12.65 -3.19
CA THR A 281 2.11 11.28 -3.34
C THR A 281 3.62 11.28 -3.49
N THR A 282 4.31 10.56 -2.59
CA THR A 282 5.74 10.30 -2.70
C THR A 282 5.99 8.81 -2.83
N ALA A 283 6.93 8.45 -3.70
CA ALA A 283 7.39 7.07 -3.86
C ALA A 283 8.91 6.97 -3.75
N ARG A 284 9.37 5.87 -3.15
CA ARG A 284 10.79 5.47 -3.11
C ARG A 284 10.93 4.07 -3.66
N ALA A 285 12.04 3.80 -4.36
CA ALA A 285 12.31 2.48 -4.90
C ALA A 285 13.68 1.93 -4.49
N HIS A 286 13.76 0.61 -4.27
CA HIS A 286 14.98 -0.17 -4.08
C HIS A 286 14.99 -1.37 -5.02
N VAL A 287 16.18 -1.78 -5.46
CA VAL A 287 16.40 -2.99 -6.24
C VAL A 287 16.69 -4.15 -5.29
N LEU A 288 16.01 -5.28 -5.50
CA LEU A 288 16.20 -6.54 -4.78
C LEU A 288 16.36 -7.66 -5.82
N THR A 289 17.44 -8.43 -5.74
CA THR A 289 17.63 -9.61 -6.58
C THR A 289 17.22 -10.87 -5.82
N VAL A 290 16.20 -11.56 -6.31
CA VAL A 290 15.82 -12.88 -5.81
C VAL A 290 16.43 -13.92 -6.75
N THR A 291 17.39 -14.67 -6.25
CA THR A 291 18.05 -15.76 -6.98
C THR A 291 17.21 -17.02 -6.87
N SER A 292 17.04 -17.75 -7.98
CA SER A 292 16.38 -19.06 -7.95
C SER A 292 17.05 -19.97 -6.92
N ALA A 293 16.26 -20.79 -6.24
CA ALA A 293 16.84 -21.84 -5.41
C ALA A 293 17.81 -22.70 -6.24
N PRO A 294 18.89 -23.24 -5.65
CA PRO A 294 19.72 -24.22 -6.34
C PRO A 294 18.83 -25.35 -6.84
N ALA A 295 19.05 -25.80 -8.08
CA ALA A 295 18.34 -26.97 -8.58
C ALA A 295 18.60 -28.14 -7.62
N ASN A 296 17.53 -28.86 -7.24
CA ASN A 296 17.68 -30.07 -6.45
C ASN A 296 18.49 -31.11 -7.24
N THR A 297 19.33 -31.88 -6.58
CA THR A 297 20.13 -32.95 -7.19
C THR A 297 19.65 -34.31 -6.72
N ALA A 298 19.78 -35.35 -7.55
CA ALA A 298 19.38 -36.69 -7.13
C ALA A 298 20.40 -37.27 -6.12
N PRO A 299 19.97 -38.06 -5.11
CA PRO A 299 20.87 -38.65 -4.12
C PRO A 299 21.85 -39.65 -4.72
N MET A 300 23.03 -39.76 -4.11
CA MET A 300 23.98 -40.82 -4.42
C MET A 300 23.75 -42.05 -3.54
N VAL A 301 23.43 -43.19 -4.17
CA VAL A 301 23.26 -44.49 -3.50
C VAL A 301 24.49 -45.37 -3.68
N THR A 302 24.94 -46.00 -2.59
CA THR A 302 25.96 -47.05 -2.60
C THR A 302 25.46 -48.30 -1.88
N ILE A 303 25.79 -49.47 -2.43
CA ILE A 303 25.58 -50.76 -1.77
C ILE A 303 26.97 -51.25 -1.35
N THR A 304 27.17 -51.43 -0.04
CA THR A 304 28.46 -51.82 0.55
C THR A 304 28.51 -53.30 0.89
N SER A 305 27.35 -53.92 1.17
CA SER A 305 27.21 -55.35 1.36
C SER A 305 25.83 -55.82 0.86
N PRO A 306 25.74 -57.02 0.27
CA PRO A 306 26.84 -57.89 -0.12
C PRO A 306 27.64 -57.33 -1.30
N ALA A 307 28.82 -57.89 -1.57
CA ALA A 307 29.58 -57.56 -2.77
C ALA A 307 28.82 -58.00 -4.04
N ASN A 308 28.96 -57.23 -5.12
CA ASN A 308 28.36 -57.61 -6.40
C ASN A 308 28.91 -58.97 -6.88
N GLY A 309 28.02 -59.91 -7.18
CA GLY A 309 28.36 -61.28 -7.56
C GLY A 309 28.54 -62.25 -6.37
N ALA A 310 28.23 -61.82 -5.14
CA ALA A 310 28.28 -62.71 -3.97
C ALA A 310 27.41 -63.96 -4.18
N SER A 311 27.88 -65.11 -3.69
CA SER A 311 27.17 -66.38 -3.75
C SER A 311 26.98 -66.95 -2.34
N VAL A 312 25.76 -67.34 -2.00
CA VAL A 312 25.38 -67.88 -0.69
C VAL A 312 24.48 -69.11 -0.87
N THR A 313 24.40 -69.96 0.14
CA THR A 313 23.42 -71.06 0.16
C THR A 313 22.05 -70.51 0.57
N ALA A 314 21.01 -70.91 -0.16
CA ALA A 314 19.63 -70.47 0.08
C ALA A 314 19.20 -70.73 1.53
N GLY A 315 18.50 -69.78 2.12
CA GLY A 315 18.12 -69.80 3.54
C GLY A 315 19.19 -69.23 4.50
N THR A 316 20.41 -68.97 4.04
CA THR A 316 21.44 -68.28 4.85
C THR A 316 21.08 -66.80 4.96
N SER A 317 21.06 -66.26 6.19
CA SER A 317 20.84 -64.82 6.39
C SER A 317 22.03 -64.02 5.86
N LEU A 318 21.76 -63.09 4.97
CA LEU A 318 22.74 -62.19 4.36
C LEU A 318 22.57 -60.78 4.91
N THR A 319 23.68 -60.11 5.21
CA THR A 319 23.68 -58.70 5.62
C THR A 319 23.68 -57.82 4.38
N PHE A 320 22.65 -56.99 4.28
CA PHE A 320 22.56 -55.90 3.32
C PHE A 320 22.95 -54.62 4.03
N ALA A 321 23.83 -53.85 3.41
CA ALA A 321 24.25 -52.55 3.90
C ALA A 321 24.46 -51.59 2.72
N GLY A 322 24.05 -50.35 2.89
CA GLY A 322 24.17 -49.30 1.89
C GLY A 322 24.07 -47.92 2.52
N SER A 323 24.38 -46.91 1.73
CA SER A 323 24.23 -45.51 2.14
C SER A 323 23.60 -44.69 1.03
N ALA A 324 22.87 -43.65 1.42
CA ALA A 324 22.32 -42.66 0.53
C ALA A 324 22.64 -41.27 1.08
N ASN A 325 23.29 -40.45 0.27
CA ASN A 325 23.62 -39.07 0.64
C ASN A 325 23.21 -38.13 -0.49
N ASP A 326 22.64 -37.00 -0.13
CA ASP A 326 22.29 -35.90 -1.02
C ASP A 326 22.91 -34.59 -0.52
N SER A 327 23.25 -33.68 -1.43
CA SER A 327 23.91 -32.42 -1.06
C SER A 327 22.98 -31.39 -0.41
N GLN A 328 21.66 -31.49 -0.61
CA GLN A 328 20.64 -30.57 -0.13
C GLN A 328 19.92 -31.18 1.08
N ASP A 329 19.63 -32.48 1.05
CA ASP A 329 18.91 -33.20 2.12
C ASP A 329 19.83 -33.90 3.13
N GLY A 330 21.13 -34.04 2.82
CA GLY A 330 22.09 -34.73 3.68
C GLY A 330 21.96 -36.25 3.66
N ASN A 331 22.05 -36.89 4.83
CA ASN A 331 22.09 -38.35 4.93
C ASN A 331 20.67 -38.95 4.89
N LEU A 332 20.34 -39.61 3.77
CA LEU A 332 19.05 -40.26 3.51
C LEU A 332 19.06 -41.77 3.74
N THR A 333 20.14 -42.31 4.33
CA THR A 333 20.40 -43.75 4.44
C THR A 333 19.27 -44.53 5.13
N SER A 334 18.60 -43.94 6.13
CA SER A 334 17.47 -44.59 6.82
C SER A 334 16.23 -44.80 5.94
N SER A 335 16.12 -44.07 4.83
CA SER A 335 14.96 -44.08 3.93
C SER A 335 15.16 -44.99 2.71
N LEU A 336 16.32 -45.65 2.60
CA LEU A 336 16.57 -46.62 1.53
C LEU A 336 15.51 -47.71 1.52
N THR A 337 15.03 -48.06 0.33
CA THR A 337 14.15 -49.21 0.11
C THR A 337 14.88 -50.24 -0.74
N TRP A 338 14.83 -51.51 -0.33
CA TRP A 338 15.54 -52.59 -1.00
C TRP A 338 14.56 -53.56 -1.62
N ARG A 339 14.79 -53.95 -2.87
CA ARG A 339 13.95 -54.88 -3.62
C ARG A 339 14.78 -55.95 -4.32
N SER A 340 14.30 -57.18 -4.29
CA SER A 340 14.76 -58.27 -5.13
C SER A 340 13.78 -58.46 -6.29
N ASN A 341 14.30 -58.79 -7.47
CA ASN A 341 13.49 -59.25 -8.60
C ASN A 341 12.66 -60.52 -8.27
N LEU A 342 13.12 -61.39 -7.36
CA LEU A 342 12.44 -62.62 -6.97
C LEU A 342 11.62 -62.47 -5.69
N ASP A 343 12.17 -61.81 -4.66
CA ASP A 343 11.57 -61.78 -3.31
C ASP A 343 10.79 -60.50 -2.99
N GLY A 344 10.56 -59.63 -3.99
CA GLY A 344 9.88 -58.35 -3.81
C GLY A 344 10.67 -57.41 -2.90
N GLN A 345 9.99 -56.61 -2.09
CA GLN A 345 10.66 -55.72 -1.13
C GLN A 345 11.31 -56.56 -0.02
N ILE A 346 12.60 -56.34 0.22
CA ILE A 346 13.42 -57.17 1.10
C ILE A 346 13.88 -56.48 2.38
N GLY A 347 13.80 -55.14 2.42
CA GLY A 347 14.22 -54.38 3.59
C GLY A 347 14.10 -52.88 3.38
N THR A 348 14.35 -52.14 4.46
CA THR A 348 14.46 -50.68 4.47
C THR A 348 15.66 -50.25 5.31
N GLY A 349 16.12 -49.01 5.13
CA GLY A 349 17.22 -48.42 5.88
C GLY A 349 18.62 -48.80 5.39
N GLY A 350 19.62 -48.30 6.13
CA GLY A 350 21.04 -48.44 5.78
C GLY A 350 21.62 -49.83 5.96
N GLY A 351 20.94 -50.69 6.71
CA GLY A 351 21.31 -52.08 6.79
C GLY A 351 20.27 -52.96 7.48
N PHE A 352 20.21 -54.21 7.06
CA PHE A 352 19.32 -55.25 7.58
C PHE A 352 19.88 -56.62 7.21
N THR A 353 19.32 -57.68 7.80
CA THR A 353 19.64 -59.06 7.44
C THR A 353 18.42 -59.75 6.86
N ARG A 354 18.59 -60.46 5.73
CA ARG A 354 17.53 -61.29 5.15
C ARG A 354 18.11 -62.50 4.44
N ALA A 355 17.43 -63.64 4.54
CA ALA A 355 17.69 -64.80 3.69
C ALA A 355 16.95 -64.64 2.36
N LEU A 356 17.62 -64.95 1.26
CA LEU A 356 17.06 -64.93 -0.09
C LEU A 356 16.54 -66.32 -0.48
N THR A 357 15.52 -66.37 -1.34
CA THR A 357 15.09 -67.63 -1.97
C THR A 357 16.20 -68.20 -2.87
N ALA A 358 16.05 -69.43 -3.38
CA ALA A 358 17.05 -69.98 -4.30
C ALA A 358 16.89 -69.35 -5.69
N GLY A 359 17.99 -68.87 -6.27
CA GLY A 359 18.01 -68.22 -7.58
C GLY A 359 19.05 -67.10 -7.69
N THR A 360 19.12 -66.49 -8.87
CA THR A 360 19.95 -65.30 -9.09
C THR A 360 19.12 -64.05 -8.86
N HIS A 361 19.45 -63.31 -7.80
CA HIS A 361 18.76 -62.10 -7.42
C HIS A 361 19.47 -60.87 -7.97
N THR A 362 18.70 -59.99 -8.61
CA THR A 362 19.08 -58.58 -8.77
C THR A 362 18.50 -57.82 -7.58
N ILE A 363 19.39 -57.32 -6.73
CA ILE A 363 19.04 -56.55 -5.54
C ILE A 363 19.19 -55.08 -5.86
N THR A 364 18.09 -54.33 -5.80
CA THR A 364 18.03 -52.90 -6.08
C THR A 364 17.78 -52.13 -4.79
N ALA A 365 18.68 -51.22 -4.44
CA ALA A 365 18.47 -50.22 -3.41
C ALA A 365 18.04 -48.90 -4.08
N SER A 366 16.91 -48.35 -3.68
CA SER A 366 16.35 -47.12 -4.26
C SER A 366 15.98 -46.10 -3.18
N ILE A 367 16.07 -44.83 -3.52
CA ILE A 367 15.71 -43.69 -2.67
C ILE A 367 15.00 -42.61 -3.49
N ILE A 368 14.14 -41.85 -2.82
CA ILE A 368 13.51 -40.63 -3.30
C ILE A 368 13.88 -39.52 -2.32
N ASP A 369 14.35 -38.39 -2.82
CA ASP A 369 14.69 -37.23 -2.00
C ASP A 369 13.46 -36.33 -1.70
N SER A 370 13.65 -35.25 -0.95
CA SER A 370 12.53 -34.35 -0.61
C SER A 370 12.00 -33.58 -1.82
N GLY A 371 12.83 -33.39 -2.85
CA GLY A 371 12.47 -32.80 -4.14
C GLY A 371 11.84 -33.79 -5.13
N GLY A 372 11.64 -35.05 -4.74
CA GLY A 372 11.02 -36.11 -5.56
C GLY A 372 11.94 -36.74 -6.60
N LEU A 373 13.23 -36.41 -6.65
CA LEU A 373 14.18 -37.07 -7.54
C LEU A 373 14.53 -38.45 -6.99
N THR A 374 14.63 -39.42 -7.90
CA THR A 374 14.87 -40.82 -7.53
C THR A 374 16.22 -41.28 -8.05
N THR A 375 16.88 -42.14 -7.28
CA THR A 375 18.08 -42.86 -7.72
C THR A 375 18.05 -44.28 -7.19
N SER A 376 18.65 -45.20 -7.94
CA SER A 376 18.83 -46.57 -7.50
C SER A 376 20.20 -47.12 -7.88
N ARG A 377 20.63 -48.14 -7.14
CA ARG A 377 21.76 -49.01 -7.51
C ARG A 377 21.35 -50.45 -7.38
N SER A 378 21.93 -51.30 -8.24
CA SER A 378 21.69 -52.73 -8.21
C SER A 378 22.98 -53.53 -8.12
N ILE A 379 22.90 -54.68 -7.47
CA ILE A 379 23.93 -55.73 -7.45
C ILE A 379 23.29 -57.08 -7.74
N THR A 380 24.10 -58.03 -8.19
CA THR A 380 23.68 -59.42 -8.39
C THR A 380 24.14 -60.29 -7.21
N VAL A 381 23.26 -61.14 -6.70
CA VAL A 381 23.54 -62.12 -5.65
C VAL A 381 23.00 -63.47 -6.07
N SER A 382 23.84 -64.51 -6.07
CA SER A 382 23.43 -65.88 -6.38
C SER A 382 23.14 -66.65 -5.10
N SER A 383 21.93 -67.16 -4.96
CA SER A 383 21.50 -67.99 -3.84
C SER A 383 21.31 -69.42 -4.31
N THR A 384 22.25 -70.32 -4.00
CA THR A 384 22.23 -71.71 -4.49
C THR A 384 21.44 -72.61 -3.56
N ALA A 385 20.60 -73.50 -4.11
CA ALA A 385 19.91 -74.49 -3.30
C ALA A 385 20.92 -75.37 -2.53
N PRO A 386 20.62 -75.79 -1.28
CA PRO A 386 21.45 -76.76 -0.58
C PRO A 386 21.63 -78.01 -1.45
N ALA A 387 22.84 -78.57 -1.45
CA ALA A 387 23.07 -79.85 -2.13
C ALA A 387 22.05 -80.87 -1.59
N PRO A 388 21.39 -81.66 -2.46
CA PRO A 388 20.48 -82.69 -2.01
C PRO A 388 21.21 -83.61 -1.02
N PRO A 389 20.55 -84.07 0.05
CA PRO A 389 21.16 -85.01 0.98
C PRO A 389 21.67 -86.23 0.19
N PRO A 390 22.81 -86.82 0.59
CA PRO A 390 23.34 -88.01 -0.07
C PRO A 390 22.23 -89.08 -0.13
N PRO A 391 22.08 -89.80 -1.26
CA PRO A 391 21.07 -90.84 -1.38
C PRO A 391 21.21 -91.83 -0.21
N PRO A 392 20.10 -92.27 0.42
CA PRO A 392 20.18 -93.37 1.38
C PRO A 392 20.79 -94.59 0.69
N THR A 393 21.70 -95.28 1.39
CA THR A 393 22.37 -96.49 0.90
C THR A 393 21.34 -97.55 0.49
N PRO A 394 21.47 -98.22 -0.68
CA PRO A 394 20.47 -99.18 -1.16
C PRO A 394 20.37 -100.39 -0.21
N PRO A 395 19.15 -100.90 0.10
CA PRO A 395 18.97 -102.23 0.69
C PRO A 395 19.21 -103.33 -0.37
N PRO A 396 19.68 -104.53 0.02
CA PRO A 396 19.88 -105.65 -0.91
C PRO A 396 18.54 -106.26 -1.39
N ALA A 397 18.52 -106.72 -2.64
CA ALA A 397 17.35 -107.28 -3.34
C ALA A 397 16.93 -108.68 -2.82
N PRO A 398 15.62 -109.01 -2.91
CA PRO A 398 15.20 -110.13 -3.77
C PRO A 398 13.83 -109.96 -4.51
N THR A 399 13.62 -110.80 -5.54
CA THR A 399 12.48 -110.99 -6.50
C THR A 399 11.47 -112.09 -6.03
N PRO A 400 10.30 -112.43 -6.69
CA PRO A 400 9.32 -111.76 -7.58
C PRO A 400 7.80 -111.87 -7.15
N ALA A 401 6.88 -111.29 -7.98
CA ALA A 401 5.41 -110.95 -7.93
C ALA A 401 4.35 -112.12 -7.83
N PRO A 402 2.96 -111.99 -7.90
CA PRO A 402 2.03 -111.04 -8.64
C PRO A 402 0.60 -110.78 -7.97
N PRO A 403 -0.53 -110.41 -8.66
CA PRO A 403 -0.87 -109.36 -9.66
C PRO A 403 -2.04 -108.38 -9.23
N ALA A 404 -2.42 -107.47 -10.15
CA ALA A 404 -3.31 -106.26 -10.08
C ALA A 404 -4.85 -106.49 -9.94
N PRO A 405 -5.71 -105.44 -9.84
CA PRO A 405 -6.17 -104.68 -11.03
C PRO A 405 -6.51 -103.17 -10.87
N THR A 406 -6.70 -102.54 -12.04
CA THR A 406 -7.11 -101.17 -12.46
C THR A 406 -8.57 -100.81 -12.08
N PRO A 407 -9.07 -99.53 -12.15
CA PRO A 407 -9.22 -98.75 -13.40
C PRO A 407 -8.98 -97.21 -13.29
N ALA A 408 -9.00 -96.57 -14.48
CA ALA A 408 -8.80 -95.16 -14.83
C ALA A 408 -10.15 -94.39 -14.99
N PRO A 409 -10.23 -93.26 -15.74
CA PRO A 409 -9.88 -91.85 -15.50
C PRO A 409 -11.17 -90.96 -15.48
N PRO A 410 -11.21 -89.59 -15.47
CA PRO A 410 -10.74 -88.71 -16.57
C PRO A 410 -10.24 -87.28 -16.17
N SER A 411 -9.67 -86.60 -17.16
CA SER A 411 -9.54 -85.13 -17.29
C SER A 411 -10.72 -84.61 -18.14
N PRO A 412 -11.17 -83.34 -18.07
CA PRO A 412 -10.47 -82.27 -18.79
C PRO A 412 -10.57 -80.84 -18.19
N THR A 413 -9.69 -79.97 -18.71
CA THR A 413 -9.67 -78.48 -18.77
C THR A 413 -10.96 -77.88 -19.39
N PRO A 414 -11.14 -76.55 -19.62
CA PRO A 414 -10.45 -75.33 -19.16
C PRO A 414 -11.40 -74.17 -18.76
N GLY A 415 -10.81 -73.09 -18.23
CA GLY A 415 -11.25 -71.73 -18.56
C GLY A 415 -12.04 -70.96 -17.48
N ALA A 416 -11.50 -69.80 -17.10
CA ALA A 416 -12.30 -68.62 -16.80
C ALA A 416 -11.45 -67.36 -17.00
N THR A 417 -11.86 -66.58 -17.99
CA THR A 417 -11.49 -65.18 -18.25
C THR A 417 -12.21 -64.25 -17.27
N LEU A 418 -11.88 -62.94 -17.32
CA LEU A 418 -12.66 -61.72 -16.94
C LEU A 418 -12.00 -60.92 -15.79
N THR A 419 -11.86 -59.58 -15.77
CA THR A 419 -12.23 -58.49 -16.70
C THR A 419 -11.46 -57.22 -16.26
N VAL A 420 -11.02 -56.42 -17.24
CA VAL A 420 -10.54 -55.04 -17.07
C VAL A 420 -11.75 -54.09 -17.02
N ARG A 421 -11.75 -53.08 -16.14
CA ARG A 421 -12.60 -51.90 -16.29
C ARG A 421 -11.74 -50.63 -16.24
N ALA A 422 -11.82 -49.88 -17.33
CA ALA A 422 -11.42 -48.48 -17.43
C ALA A 422 -12.63 -47.59 -17.11
N TYR A 423 -12.37 -46.44 -16.49
CA TYR A 423 -13.30 -45.31 -16.52
C TYR A 423 -12.53 -44.07 -16.99
N THR A 424 -12.87 -43.65 -18.20
CA THR A 424 -12.59 -42.33 -18.77
C THR A 424 -13.73 -41.41 -18.36
N ILE A 425 -13.46 -40.16 -17.98
CA ILE A 425 -14.24 -39.00 -18.45
C ILE A 425 -13.28 -37.82 -18.67
N GLN A 426 -13.46 -37.16 -19.81
CA GLN A 426 -12.90 -35.86 -20.17
C GLN A 426 -13.94 -34.75 -19.96
N ALA A 427 -13.41 -33.56 -19.65
CA ALA A 427 -13.89 -32.18 -19.75
C ALA A 427 -15.39 -31.82 -19.61
N GLN A 428 -15.64 -30.82 -18.77
CA GLN A 428 -15.65 -29.43 -19.26
C GLN A 428 -14.59 -28.61 -18.52
#